data_AF-A0A1E7IVR6-F1
#
_entry.id   AF-A0A1E7IVR6-F1
#
_cell.length_a   1.000
_cell.length_b   1.000
_cell.length_c   1.000
_cell.angle_alpha   90.00
_cell.angle_beta   90.00
_cell.angle_gamma   90.00
#
_symmetry.space_group_name_H-M   'P 1'
#
loop_
_entity.id
_entity.type
_entity.pdbx_description
1 polymer ?
#
loop_
_entity_poly.entity_id
_entity_poly.type
_entity_poly.pdbx_seq_one_letter_code
_entity_poly.pdbx_strand_id
1 'polypeptide(L)'
;MIRIIRVICEIRGLKASDANATKWIASPPFAWLRTTCYPATALVPGLIAAQILATLQVYLSNAGLYHALTVINDAGYLAIPNQQVANRLHGFGPAFFGGLFFTLSVGGGISILAFAAAWIWNRLFYRKKLLLPLLWLPWIGSLAEVNSRGFCPMVSSYFLVIPVVVFWVSLRWMPPQTRKPVWLTGLVQLIPIILLVLLWLPQMGNRLFLDVRDNLLLSNTLGTKINDFYYRYTLYPAEVFKSLDQKMLKTCSLEHIRNGPARRLLERKLLDHDYLRVRGDLEVDLELGIREVGNTLVFENRGRPVLRTSQNDFLSRPDNTLRKFSLKSDRHAFFRGFVFFSILIGFPVTLYLFLYALFRSVLHIFLGLRIASIGASILCFLAGISFLIPLHPNKGGKITPADLTHDLKSGSWQERVAALKIICETGGEVADFDGYQRMVTSPHIPERYWSAKALGVSRKPETYRDILSCLNDGHPNVVSMAFYALGQRGDARAVQRIIREINKSGDWYNQWYAYKAMRALGWKQTRLK
;
A
#
# COMPACT_ATOMS: atom_id res chain seq x y z
N MET A 1 -0.14 28.33 -15.68
CA MET A 1 -1.17 28.30 -16.74
C MET A 1 -1.11 29.55 -17.62
N ILE A 2 -1.25 30.77 -17.09
CA ILE A 2 -1.20 32.03 -17.88
C ILE A 2 0.13 32.23 -18.63
N ARG A 3 1.29 31.96 -18.00
CA ARG A 3 2.60 32.01 -18.69
C ARG A 3 2.72 31.00 -19.83
N ILE A 4 2.20 29.78 -19.66
CA ILE A 4 2.19 28.73 -20.70
C ILE A 4 1.30 29.16 -21.87
N ILE A 5 0.15 29.75 -21.57
CA ILE A 5 -0.78 30.29 -22.56
C ILE A 5 -0.12 31.42 -23.38
N ARG A 6 0.63 32.33 -22.73
CA ARG A 6 1.37 33.40 -23.40
C ARG A 6 2.44 32.86 -24.35
N VAL A 7 3.21 31.86 -23.93
CA VAL A 7 4.20 31.18 -24.78
C VAL A 7 3.54 30.47 -25.98
N ILE A 8 2.39 29.82 -25.77
CA ILE A 8 1.64 29.17 -26.86
C ILE A 8 1.09 30.22 -27.85
N CYS A 9 0.64 31.38 -27.36
CA CYS A 9 0.21 32.49 -28.20
C CYS A 9 1.35 33.07 -29.06
N GLU A 10 2.54 33.25 -28.48
CA GLU A 10 3.73 33.70 -29.19
C GLU A 10 4.16 32.70 -30.28
N ILE A 11 4.19 31.40 -29.97
CA ILE A 11 4.52 30.33 -30.95
C ILE A 11 3.52 30.31 -32.12
N ARG A 12 2.26 30.70 -31.90
CA ARG A 12 1.19 30.68 -32.91
C ARG A 12 0.88 32.05 -33.53
N GLY A 13 1.66 33.10 -33.23
CA GLY A 13 1.45 34.44 -33.79
C GLY A 13 0.15 35.13 -33.36
N LEU A 14 -0.41 34.77 -32.19
CA LEU A 14 -1.67 35.32 -31.68
C LEU A 14 -1.40 36.48 -30.69
N LYS A 15 -1.98 37.67 -30.92
CA LYS A 15 -1.89 38.82 -30.00
C LYS A 15 -2.73 38.55 -28.74
N ALA A 16 -2.10 38.56 -27.56
CA ALA A 16 -2.78 38.41 -26.27
C ALA A 16 -3.10 39.79 -25.67
N SER A 17 -4.36 40.21 -25.65
CA SER A 17 -4.82 41.38 -24.88
C SER A 17 -5.52 40.95 -23.58
N ASP A 18 -5.24 41.66 -22.50
CA ASP A 18 -5.63 41.30 -21.13
C ASP A 18 -7.15 41.41 -20.89
N ALA A 19 -7.84 40.28 -20.73
CA ALA A 19 -9.19 40.23 -20.13
C ALA A 19 -9.56 38.83 -19.64
N ASN A 20 -9.74 38.64 -18.33
CA ASN A 20 -10.37 37.50 -17.64
C ASN A 20 -10.13 36.08 -18.20
N ALA A 21 -9.19 35.35 -17.57
CA ALA A 21 -8.76 33.99 -17.91
C ALA A 21 -9.89 32.95 -18.10
N THR A 22 -11.05 33.12 -17.46
CA THR A 22 -12.22 32.24 -17.62
C THR A 22 -12.94 32.40 -18.96
N LYS A 23 -12.95 33.61 -19.57
CA LYS A 23 -13.48 33.82 -20.93
C LYS A 23 -12.50 33.31 -22.00
N TRP A 24 -11.20 33.31 -21.74
CA TRP A 24 -10.17 32.81 -22.67
C TRP A 24 -10.28 31.30 -22.91
N ILE A 25 -10.49 30.49 -21.87
CA ILE A 25 -10.65 29.03 -22.01
C ILE A 25 -11.88 28.66 -22.85
N ALA A 26 -12.90 29.53 -22.87
CA ALA A 26 -14.11 29.37 -23.68
C ALA A 26 -13.98 29.94 -25.10
N SER A 27 -12.92 30.67 -25.41
CA SER A 27 -12.67 31.27 -26.73
C SER A 27 -12.13 30.24 -27.74
N PRO A 28 -12.36 30.42 -29.06
CA PRO A 28 -11.99 29.48 -30.11
C PRO A 28 -10.54 28.93 -30.05
N PRO A 29 -9.50 29.74 -29.77
CA PRO A 29 -8.11 29.24 -29.76
C PRO A 29 -7.77 28.32 -28.57
N PHE A 30 -8.62 28.22 -27.55
CA PHE A 30 -8.39 27.39 -26.35
C PHE A 30 -9.47 26.35 -26.09
N ALA A 31 -10.52 26.28 -26.92
CA ALA A 31 -11.56 25.25 -26.84
C ALA A 31 -11.00 23.81 -26.92
N TRP A 32 -9.81 23.64 -27.53
CA TRP A 32 -9.09 22.37 -27.59
C TRP A 32 -8.59 21.89 -26.22
N LEU A 33 -8.27 22.78 -25.27
CA LEU A 33 -7.90 22.38 -23.90
C LEU A 33 -9.05 21.69 -23.20
N ARG A 34 -10.28 22.17 -23.43
CA ARG A 34 -11.48 21.56 -22.88
C ARG A 34 -11.84 20.22 -23.55
N THR A 35 -11.44 19.97 -24.80
CA THR A 35 -11.60 18.63 -25.40
C THR A 35 -10.43 17.69 -25.13
N THR A 36 -9.26 18.24 -24.78
CA THR A 36 -8.01 17.47 -24.60
C THR A 36 -7.81 17.06 -23.16
N CYS A 37 -8.02 17.98 -22.22
CA CYS A 37 -7.70 17.78 -20.82
C CYS A 37 -8.91 17.42 -19.97
N TYR A 38 -10.15 17.43 -20.50
CA TYR A 38 -11.33 17.28 -19.63
C TYR A 38 -11.34 16.03 -18.74
N PRO A 39 -10.88 14.83 -19.19
CA PRO A 39 -10.84 13.67 -18.32
C PRO A 39 -9.89 13.91 -17.14
N ALA A 40 -8.67 14.37 -17.41
CA ALA A 40 -7.70 14.70 -16.36
C ALA A 40 -8.20 15.84 -15.45
N THR A 41 -8.78 16.91 -16.00
CA THR A 41 -9.31 18.02 -15.19
C THR A 41 -10.52 17.63 -14.36
N ALA A 42 -11.28 16.60 -14.77
CA ALA A 42 -12.39 16.07 -13.98
C ALA A 42 -11.89 15.23 -12.80
N LEU A 43 -10.79 14.49 -12.98
CA LEU A 43 -10.19 13.67 -11.93
C LEU A 43 -9.42 14.49 -10.89
N VAL A 44 -8.76 15.59 -11.28
CA VAL A 44 -7.93 16.40 -10.35
C VAL A 44 -8.70 16.86 -9.11
N PRO A 45 -9.91 17.44 -9.18
CA PRO A 45 -10.67 17.81 -7.98
C PRO A 45 -11.03 16.61 -7.10
N GLY A 46 -11.29 15.44 -7.70
CA GLY A 46 -11.51 14.19 -6.99
C GLY A 46 -10.27 13.75 -6.21
N LEU A 47 -9.08 13.81 -6.84
CA LEU A 47 -7.81 13.50 -6.19
C LEU A 47 -7.45 14.51 -5.10
N ILE A 48 -7.76 15.79 -5.27
CA ILE A 48 -7.57 16.81 -4.23
C ILE A 48 -8.48 16.52 -3.03
N ALA A 49 -9.77 16.26 -3.28
CA ALA A 49 -10.71 15.88 -2.22
C ALA A 49 -10.24 14.60 -1.51
N ALA A 50 -9.81 13.60 -2.27
CA ALA A 50 -9.25 12.37 -1.73
C ALA A 50 -8.01 12.62 -0.87
N GLN A 51 -7.10 13.51 -1.29
CA GLN A 51 -5.89 13.83 -0.53
C GLN A 51 -6.20 14.51 0.80
N ILE A 52 -7.20 15.38 0.85
CA ILE A 52 -7.65 16.00 2.10
C ILE A 52 -8.19 14.93 3.05
N LEU A 53 -9.10 14.09 2.57
CA LEU A 53 -9.70 13.01 3.36
C LEU A 53 -8.66 11.97 3.81
N ALA A 54 -7.74 11.60 2.93
CA ALA A 54 -6.69 10.64 3.20
C ALA A 54 -5.66 11.15 4.21
N THR A 55 -5.26 12.41 4.09
CA THR A 55 -4.38 13.04 5.06
C THR A 55 -5.04 13.05 6.44
N LEU A 56 -6.32 13.46 6.52
CA LEU A 56 -7.06 13.45 7.77
C LEU A 56 -7.21 12.04 8.35
N GLN A 57 -7.54 11.04 7.52
CA GLN A 57 -7.70 9.66 7.95
C GLN A 57 -6.40 9.07 8.52
N VAL A 58 -5.27 9.27 7.83
CA VAL A 58 -3.96 8.80 8.31
C VAL A 58 -3.57 9.56 9.57
N TYR A 59 -3.83 10.87 9.66
CA TYR A 59 -3.55 11.66 10.86
C TYR A 59 -4.30 11.13 12.09
N LEU A 60 -5.61 10.88 11.97
CA LEU A 60 -6.40 10.32 13.07
C LEU A 60 -5.93 8.91 13.45
N SER A 61 -5.59 8.08 12.47
CA SER A 61 -5.04 6.75 12.73
C SER A 61 -3.69 6.80 13.43
N ASN A 62 -2.81 7.72 13.03
CA ASN A 62 -1.50 7.89 13.64
C ASN A 62 -1.63 8.38 15.10
N ALA A 63 -2.56 9.28 15.38
CA ALA A 63 -2.85 9.71 16.74
C ALA A 63 -3.35 8.55 17.59
N GLY A 64 -4.28 7.73 17.08
CA GLY A 64 -4.74 6.52 17.75
C GLY A 64 -3.62 5.50 18.00
N LEU A 65 -2.75 5.27 17.00
CA LEU A 65 -1.59 4.40 17.15
C LEU A 65 -0.62 4.94 18.21
N TYR A 66 -0.35 6.24 18.24
CA TYR A 66 0.51 6.85 19.24
C TYR A 66 -0.02 6.60 20.66
N HIS A 67 -1.32 6.83 20.89
CA HIS A 67 -1.94 6.53 22.18
C HIS A 67 -1.79 5.05 22.55
N ALA A 68 -2.04 4.13 21.62
CA ALA A 68 -1.87 2.70 21.87
C ALA A 68 -0.41 2.34 22.24
N LEU A 69 0.57 2.91 21.55
CA LEU A 69 1.99 2.67 21.84
C LEU A 69 2.41 3.23 23.20
N THR A 70 1.93 4.42 23.57
CA THR A 70 2.17 5.01 24.89
C THR A 70 1.62 4.12 25.98
N VAL A 71 0.38 3.64 25.85
CA VAL A 71 -0.25 2.75 26.83
C VAL A 71 0.48 1.40 26.94
N ILE A 72 0.94 0.84 25.83
CA ILE A 72 1.77 -0.37 25.80
C ILE A 72 3.08 -0.15 26.55
N ASN A 73 3.75 0.97 26.30
CA ASN A 73 4.99 1.35 26.95
C ASN A 73 4.80 1.58 28.46
N ASP A 74 3.75 2.29 28.85
CA ASP A 74 3.41 2.57 30.26
C ASP A 74 3.03 1.30 31.03
N ALA A 75 2.47 0.31 30.34
CA ALA A 75 2.22 -1.02 30.89
C ALA A 75 3.50 -1.87 31.04
N GLY A 76 4.66 -1.32 30.63
CA GLY A 76 5.98 -1.94 30.72
C GLY A 76 6.31 -2.85 29.54
N TYR A 77 5.55 -2.86 28.45
CA TYR A 77 5.86 -3.71 27.30
C TYR A 77 6.73 -2.98 26.27
N LEU A 78 7.48 -3.75 25.46
CA LEU A 78 8.23 -3.19 24.35
C LEU A 78 7.25 -2.72 23.26
N ALA A 79 7.08 -1.41 23.11
CA ALA A 79 6.28 -0.80 22.05
C ALA A 79 7.02 -0.84 20.70
N ILE A 80 6.31 -1.26 19.66
CA ILE A 80 6.79 -1.26 18.27
C ILE A 80 5.73 -0.59 17.39
N PRO A 81 6.05 0.53 16.71
CA PRO A 81 7.34 1.21 16.73
C PRO A 81 7.69 1.83 18.10
N ASN A 82 8.99 1.96 18.37
CA ASN A 82 9.55 2.58 19.57
C ASN A 82 9.32 4.11 19.57
N GLN A 83 9.72 4.76 20.65
CA GLN A 83 9.49 6.20 20.85
C GLN A 83 10.18 7.10 19.80
N GLN A 84 11.33 6.68 19.24
CA GLN A 84 12.03 7.45 18.19
C GLN A 84 11.18 7.61 16.93
N VAL A 85 10.41 6.57 16.58
CA VAL A 85 9.50 6.57 15.43
C VAL A 85 8.11 7.08 15.84
N ALA A 86 7.63 6.71 17.03
CA ALA A 86 6.31 7.12 17.53
C ALA A 86 6.17 8.65 17.58
N ASN A 87 7.22 9.39 17.95
CA ASN A 87 7.22 10.86 17.96
C ASN A 87 6.91 11.47 16.58
N ARG A 88 7.17 10.75 15.48
CA ARG A 88 6.86 11.22 14.12
C ARG A 88 5.38 11.02 13.76
N LEU A 89 4.62 10.19 14.49
CA LEU A 89 3.21 9.90 14.18
C LEU A 89 2.33 11.15 14.20
N HIS A 90 2.60 12.10 15.09
CA HIS A 90 1.89 13.37 15.16
C HIS A 90 2.22 14.34 14.02
N GLY A 91 3.26 14.07 13.25
CA GLY A 91 3.67 14.95 12.17
C GLY A 91 2.64 15.00 11.04
N PHE A 92 2.38 16.20 10.53
CA PHE A 92 1.58 16.36 9.31
C PHE A 92 2.19 15.65 8.10
N GLY A 93 3.53 15.63 7.99
CA GLY A 93 4.25 15.00 6.88
C GLY A 93 3.89 13.52 6.68
N PRO A 94 4.06 12.66 7.70
CA PRO A 94 3.63 11.26 7.64
C PRO A 94 2.16 11.06 7.26
N ALA A 95 1.26 11.91 7.77
CA ALA A 95 -0.16 11.85 7.41
C ALA A 95 -0.39 12.22 5.94
N PHE A 96 0.24 13.29 5.46
CA PHE A 96 0.10 13.78 4.09
C PHE A 96 0.69 12.80 3.08
N PHE A 97 1.94 12.37 3.28
CA PHE A 97 2.62 11.45 2.38
C PHE A 97 2.06 10.02 2.48
N GLY A 98 1.63 9.58 3.66
CA GLY A 98 0.85 8.35 3.83
C GLY A 98 -0.51 8.44 3.13
N GLY A 99 -1.16 9.60 3.17
CA GLY A 99 -2.44 9.86 2.51
C GLY A 99 -2.40 9.69 0.99
N LEU A 100 -1.24 9.93 0.35
CA LEU A 100 -1.06 9.70 -1.09
C LEU A 100 -1.41 8.26 -1.50
N PHE A 101 -1.22 7.28 -0.61
CA PHE A 101 -1.62 5.90 -0.86
C PHE A 101 -3.12 5.79 -1.15
N PHE A 102 -3.99 6.36 -0.29
CA PHE A 102 -5.44 6.32 -0.53
C PHE A 102 -5.86 7.21 -1.69
N THR A 103 -5.21 8.36 -1.86
CA THR A 103 -5.48 9.27 -2.99
C THR A 103 -5.25 8.59 -4.33
N LEU A 104 -4.11 7.92 -4.50
CA LEU A 104 -3.75 7.26 -5.74
C LEU A 104 -4.48 5.92 -5.93
N SER A 105 -4.88 5.26 -4.84
CA SER A 105 -5.71 4.05 -4.89
C SER A 105 -7.20 4.40 -4.93
N VAL A 106 -7.87 4.39 -3.78
CA VAL A 106 -9.32 4.60 -3.62
C VAL A 106 -9.78 5.91 -4.25
N GLY A 107 -9.04 7.00 -4.04
CA GLY A 107 -9.35 8.31 -4.62
C GLY A 107 -9.38 8.27 -6.15
N GLY A 108 -8.36 7.69 -6.77
CA GLY A 108 -8.30 7.44 -8.22
C GLY A 108 -9.43 6.53 -8.69
N GLY A 109 -9.64 5.40 -8.02
CA GLY A 109 -10.71 4.45 -8.35
C GLY A 109 -12.10 5.08 -8.30
N ILE A 110 -12.45 5.76 -7.21
CA ILE A 110 -13.73 6.45 -7.05
C ILE A 110 -13.87 7.57 -8.09
N SER A 111 -12.81 8.34 -8.34
CA SER A 111 -12.83 9.41 -9.34
C SER A 111 -13.10 8.87 -10.75
N ILE A 112 -12.48 7.75 -11.15
CA ILE A 112 -12.74 7.12 -12.45
C ILE A 112 -14.19 6.64 -12.54
N LEU A 113 -14.69 5.95 -11.51
CA LEU A 113 -16.07 5.44 -11.50
C LEU A 113 -17.09 6.59 -11.58
N ALA A 114 -16.85 7.69 -10.85
CA ALA A 114 -17.71 8.87 -10.88
C ALA A 114 -17.67 9.59 -12.24
N PHE A 115 -16.47 9.70 -12.83
CA PHE A 115 -16.30 10.22 -14.19
C PHE A 115 -17.03 9.36 -15.22
N ALA A 116 -16.89 8.03 -15.14
CA ALA A 116 -17.57 7.09 -16.01
C ALA A 116 -19.11 7.19 -15.87
N ALA A 117 -19.63 7.30 -14.65
CA ALA A 117 -21.05 7.51 -14.40
C ALA A 117 -21.55 8.82 -15.04
N ALA A 118 -20.83 9.93 -14.87
CA ALA A 118 -21.18 11.21 -15.51
C ALA A 118 -21.15 11.12 -17.04
N TRP A 119 -20.17 10.39 -17.59
CA TRP A 119 -20.04 10.15 -19.02
C TRP A 119 -21.18 9.30 -19.57
N ILE A 120 -21.53 8.18 -18.92
CA ILE A 120 -22.65 7.31 -19.29
C ILE A 120 -23.96 8.10 -19.26
N TRP A 121 -24.20 8.88 -18.19
CA TRP A 121 -25.41 9.68 -18.07
C TRP A 121 -25.54 10.69 -19.21
N ASN A 122 -24.46 11.40 -19.52
CA ASN A 122 -24.46 12.45 -20.53
C ASN A 122 -24.49 11.89 -21.97
N ARG A 123 -23.77 10.79 -22.25
CA ARG A 123 -23.54 10.30 -23.61
C ARG A 123 -24.48 9.17 -24.04
N LEU A 124 -24.75 8.22 -23.15
CA LEU A 124 -25.59 7.05 -23.46
C LEU A 124 -27.05 7.30 -23.06
N PHE A 125 -27.27 7.91 -21.91
CA PHE A 125 -28.61 8.17 -21.39
C PHE A 125 -29.17 9.54 -21.73
N TYR A 126 -28.43 10.37 -22.48
CA TYR A 126 -28.85 11.70 -22.93
C TYR A 126 -29.44 12.57 -21.79
N ARG A 127 -28.85 12.47 -20.59
CA ARG A 127 -29.29 13.14 -19.36
C ARG A 127 -30.74 12.84 -18.93
N LYS A 128 -31.31 11.70 -19.32
CA LYS A 128 -32.63 11.25 -18.83
C LYS A 128 -32.59 11.12 -17.31
N LYS A 129 -33.44 11.89 -16.62
CA LYS A 129 -33.49 11.95 -15.14
C LYS A 129 -33.89 10.60 -14.52
N LEU A 130 -34.75 9.83 -15.21
CA LEU A 130 -35.20 8.50 -14.77
C LEU A 130 -34.06 7.48 -14.61
N LEU A 131 -32.96 7.63 -15.36
CA LEU A 131 -31.82 6.72 -15.32
C LEU A 131 -30.72 7.17 -14.35
N LEU A 132 -30.86 8.36 -13.76
CA LEU A 132 -29.88 8.89 -12.80
C LEU A 132 -29.80 8.05 -11.49
N PRO A 133 -30.92 7.58 -10.89
CA PRO A 133 -30.86 6.74 -9.70
C PRO A 133 -30.05 5.46 -9.90
N LEU A 134 -30.16 4.82 -11.08
CA LEU A 134 -29.39 3.62 -11.43
C LEU A 134 -27.88 3.84 -11.31
N LEU A 135 -27.39 5.03 -11.68
CA LEU A 135 -25.97 5.39 -11.58
C LEU A 135 -25.52 5.72 -10.15
N TRP A 136 -26.47 6.01 -9.25
CA TRP A 136 -26.18 6.24 -7.83
C TRP A 136 -26.24 4.98 -6.97
N LEU A 137 -26.87 3.89 -7.44
CA LEU A 137 -26.96 2.63 -6.71
C LEU A 137 -25.59 2.06 -6.25
N PRO A 138 -24.51 2.08 -7.06
CA PRO A 138 -23.20 1.58 -6.60
C PRO A 138 -22.65 2.36 -5.40
N TRP A 139 -22.92 3.67 -5.31
CA TRP A 139 -22.48 4.51 -4.20
C TRP A 139 -23.27 4.24 -2.94
N ILE A 140 -24.60 4.09 -3.07
CA ILE A 140 -25.48 3.71 -1.96
C ILE A 140 -25.10 2.32 -1.43
N GLY A 141 -24.87 1.35 -2.32
CA GLY A 141 -24.40 0.01 -1.95
C GLY A 141 -23.05 0.04 -1.25
N SER A 142 -22.09 0.84 -1.74
CA SER A 142 -20.79 1.02 -1.08
C SER A 142 -20.92 1.63 0.32
N LEU A 143 -21.81 2.62 0.49
CA LEU A 143 -22.07 3.22 1.80
C LEU A 143 -22.74 2.25 2.76
N ALA A 144 -23.69 1.44 2.29
CA ALA A 144 -24.31 0.39 3.09
C ALA A 144 -23.26 -0.63 3.55
N GLU A 145 -22.40 -1.09 2.63
CA GLU A 145 -21.40 -2.11 2.92
C GLU A 145 -20.28 -1.60 3.84
N VAL A 146 -19.81 -0.35 3.66
CA VAL A 146 -18.84 0.30 4.58
C VAL A 146 -19.35 0.35 6.02
N ASN A 147 -20.67 0.45 6.21
CA ASN A 147 -21.29 0.61 7.53
C ASN A 147 -21.96 -0.68 8.05
N SER A 148 -21.89 -1.79 7.31
CA SER A 148 -22.56 -3.06 7.66
C SER A 148 -22.09 -3.67 8.98
N ARG A 149 -20.84 -3.39 9.37
CA ARG A 149 -20.20 -3.87 10.61
C ARG A 149 -19.98 -2.77 11.65
N GLY A 150 -20.61 -1.62 11.46
CA GLY A 150 -20.50 -0.48 12.35
C GLY A 150 -20.17 0.81 11.61
N PHE A 151 -20.64 1.91 12.16
CA PHE A 151 -20.52 3.23 11.54
C PHE A 151 -19.04 3.65 11.37
N CYS A 152 -18.67 3.96 10.14
CA CYS A 152 -17.33 4.37 9.72
C CYS A 152 -17.40 5.70 8.95
N PRO A 153 -17.52 6.85 9.65
CA PRO A 153 -17.75 8.14 9.01
C PRO A 153 -16.60 8.55 8.09
N MET A 154 -15.35 8.29 8.50
CA MET A 154 -14.17 8.64 7.71
C MET A 154 -14.15 7.93 6.36
N VAL A 155 -14.38 6.61 6.33
CA VAL A 155 -14.44 5.85 5.07
C VAL A 155 -15.66 6.25 4.24
N SER A 156 -16.81 6.45 4.89
CA SER A 156 -18.05 6.88 4.20
C SER A 156 -17.87 8.21 3.47
N SER A 157 -17.05 9.13 4.02
CA SER A 157 -16.78 10.43 3.39
C SER A 157 -16.16 10.31 1.99
N TYR A 158 -15.37 9.27 1.72
CA TYR A 158 -14.80 9.04 0.38
C TYR A 158 -15.89 8.78 -0.66
N PHE A 159 -16.85 7.92 -0.31
CA PHE A 159 -17.96 7.54 -1.20
C PHE A 159 -19.07 8.59 -1.28
N LEU A 160 -19.03 9.62 -0.43
CA LEU A 160 -19.94 10.76 -0.47
C LEU A 160 -19.34 11.95 -1.23
N VAL A 161 -18.14 12.38 -0.84
CA VAL A 161 -17.56 13.65 -1.30
C VAL A 161 -16.98 13.51 -2.71
N ILE A 162 -16.14 12.49 -2.94
CA ILE A 162 -15.38 12.36 -4.19
C ILE A 162 -16.33 12.15 -5.39
N PRO A 163 -17.34 11.26 -5.35
CA PRO A 163 -18.26 11.09 -6.47
C PRO A 163 -19.01 12.37 -6.83
N VAL A 164 -19.52 13.09 -5.83
CA VAL A 164 -20.27 14.33 -6.05
C VAL A 164 -19.41 15.39 -6.74
N VAL A 165 -18.20 15.61 -6.22
CA VAL A 165 -17.25 16.58 -6.80
C VAL A 165 -16.91 16.21 -8.24
N VAL A 166 -16.49 14.96 -8.48
CA VAL A 166 -16.06 14.52 -9.81
C VAL A 166 -17.22 14.50 -10.79
N PHE A 167 -18.40 14.02 -10.40
CA PHE A 167 -19.57 13.96 -11.25
C PHE A 167 -20.00 15.38 -11.69
N TRP A 168 -20.05 16.32 -10.75
CA TRP A 168 -20.38 17.71 -11.05
C TRP A 168 -19.36 18.39 -11.97
N VAL A 169 -18.06 18.28 -11.67
CA VAL A 169 -17.00 18.85 -12.52
C VAL A 169 -17.01 18.22 -13.90
N SER A 170 -17.20 16.90 -13.99
CA SER A 170 -17.28 16.18 -15.26
C SER A 170 -18.36 16.77 -16.15
N LEU A 171 -19.57 16.96 -15.63
CA LEU A 171 -20.69 17.51 -16.40
C LEU A 171 -20.49 18.96 -16.83
N ARG A 172 -19.81 19.75 -15.98
CA ARG A 172 -19.50 21.15 -16.29
C ARG A 172 -18.45 21.27 -17.39
N TRP A 173 -17.44 20.40 -17.41
CA TRP A 173 -16.31 20.51 -18.34
C TRP A 173 -16.49 19.70 -19.61
N MET A 174 -17.39 18.71 -19.62
CA MET A 174 -17.63 17.85 -20.77
C MET A 174 -18.05 18.66 -22.02
N PRO A 175 -17.42 18.42 -23.19
CA PRO A 175 -17.79 19.08 -24.44
C PRO A 175 -19.25 18.77 -24.84
N PRO A 176 -19.97 19.74 -25.46
CA PRO A 176 -21.34 19.53 -25.93
C PRO A 176 -21.45 18.34 -26.89
N GLN A 177 -22.64 17.74 -26.94
CA GLN A 177 -22.88 16.54 -27.73
C GLN A 177 -23.00 16.92 -29.22
N THR A 178 -22.05 16.47 -30.03
CA THR A 178 -22.14 16.55 -31.49
C THR A 178 -23.00 15.39 -31.99
N ARG A 179 -23.91 15.61 -32.94
CA ARG A 179 -24.85 14.60 -33.49
C ARG A 179 -24.20 13.38 -34.16
N LYS A 180 -22.87 13.35 -34.36
CA LYS A 180 -22.14 12.20 -34.92
C LYS A 180 -21.90 11.13 -33.84
N PRO A 181 -21.90 9.83 -34.17
CA PRO A 181 -21.64 8.77 -33.18
C PRO A 181 -20.19 8.82 -32.70
N VAL A 182 -19.94 9.56 -31.61
CA VAL A 182 -18.62 9.72 -30.96
C VAL A 182 -18.17 8.43 -30.24
N TRP A 183 -19.03 7.43 -30.12
CA TRP A 183 -18.71 6.18 -29.41
C TRP A 183 -17.56 5.41 -30.06
N LEU A 184 -17.52 5.31 -31.39
CA LEU A 184 -16.45 4.62 -32.14
C LEU A 184 -15.07 5.27 -31.92
N THR A 185 -14.99 6.59 -31.78
CA THR A 185 -13.72 7.30 -31.53
C THR A 185 -13.30 7.24 -30.06
N GLY A 186 -14.23 7.14 -29.12
CA GLY A 186 -13.94 6.92 -27.71
C GLY A 186 -13.40 5.52 -27.40
N LEU A 187 -13.91 4.49 -28.08
CA LEU A 187 -13.46 3.10 -27.90
C LEU A 187 -11.99 2.89 -28.30
N VAL A 188 -11.50 3.60 -29.32
CA VAL A 188 -10.09 3.51 -29.76
C VAL A 188 -9.12 3.87 -28.63
N GLN A 189 -9.51 4.77 -27.72
CA GLN A 189 -8.67 5.19 -26.60
C GLN A 189 -8.57 4.13 -25.48
N LEU A 190 -9.47 3.13 -25.49
CA LEU A 190 -9.46 2.01 -24.55
C LEU A 190 -8.61 0.83 -25.06
N ILE A 191 -8.34 0.75 -26.36
CA ILE A 191 -7.54 -0.33 -26.96
C ILE A 191 -6.16 -0.47 -26.30
N PRO A 192 -5.36 0.60 -26.11
CA PRO A 192 -4.06 0.47 -25.44
C PRO A 192 -4.16 -0.04 -24.01
N ILE A 193 -5.22 0.36 -23.27
CA ILE A 193 -5.44 -0.12 -21.91
C ILE A 193 -5.69 -1.62 -21.93
N ILE A 194 -6.56 -2.10 -22.83
CA ILE A 194 -6.88 -3.53 -22.97
C ILE A 194 -5.62 -4.32 -23.36
N LEU A 195 -4.85 -3.83 -24.34
CA LEU A 195 -3.62 -4.48 -24.77
C LEU A 195 -2.58 -4.53 -23.65
N LEU A 196 -2.40 -3.44 -22.89
CA LEU A 196 -1.50 -3.43 -21.73
C LEU A 196 -1.96 -4.42 -20.67
N VAL A 197 -3.27 -4.48 -20.37
CA VAL A 197 -3.80 -5.47 -19.43
C VAL A 197 -3.48 -6.89 -19.88
N LEU A 198 -3.68 -7.21 -21.16
CA LEU A 198 -3.38 -8.54 -21.72
C LEU A 198 -1.87 -8.86 -21.66
N LEU A 199 -0.99 -7.87 -21.85
CA LEU A 199 0.46 -8.06 -21.76
C LEU A 199 0.96 -8.20 -20.32
N TRP A 200 0.33 -7.51 -19.37
CA TRP A 200 0.70 -7.55 -17.95
C TRP A 200 0.12 -8.76 -17.21
N LEU A 201 -1.03 -9.30 -17.65
CA LEU A 201 -1.72 -10.41 -16.98
C LEU A 201 -0.83 -11.65 -16.78
N PRO A 202 -0.05 -12.13 -17.78
CA PRO A 202 0.87 -13.26 -17.59
C PRO A 202 2.01 -12.97 -16.61
N GLN A 203 2.34 -11.70 -16.37
CA GLN A 203 3.42 -11.28 -15.49
C GLN A 203 2.96 -11.12 -14.02
N MET A 204 1.65 -11.22 -13.76
CA MET A 204 1.07 -11.14 -12.43
C MET A 204 1.38 -12.39 -11.60
N GLY A 205 2.60 -12.47 -11.08
CA GLY A 205 3.05 -13.52 -10.17
C GLY A 205 3.57 -12.97 -8.83
N ASN A 206 3.92 -13.89 -7.93
CA ASN A 206 4.41 -13.56 -6.58
C ASN A 206 5.72 -12.74 -6.58
N ARG A 207 6.48 -12.74 -7.69
CA ARG A 207 7.75 -12.01 -7.82
C ARG A 207 7.62 -10.63 -8.45
N LEU A 208 6.50 -10.31 -9.10
CA LEU A 208 6.34 -9.10 -9.91
C LEU A 208 6.80 -7.84 -9.17
N PHE A 209 6.32 -7.64 -7.95
CA PHE A 209 6.70 -6.48 -7.14
C PHE A 209 8.19 -6.44 -6.80
N LEU A 210 8.79 -7.60 -6.48
CA LEU A 210 10.21 -7.70 -6.16
C LEU A 210 11.08 -7.48 -7.40
N ASP A 211 10.66 -7.97 -8.57
CA ASP A 211 11.39 -7.79 -9.82
C ASP A 211 11.31 -6.33 -10.32
N VAL A 212 10.12 -5.70 -10.21
CA VAL A 212 10.00 -4.24 -10.43
C VAL A 212 10.90 -3.48 -9.47
N ARG A 213 10.89 -3.81 -8.17
CA ARG A 213 11.75 -3.15 -7.19
C ARG A 213 13.23 -3.32 -7.55
N ASP A 214 13.68 -4.53 -7.80
CA ASP A 214 15.10 -4.82 -7.98
C ASP A 214 15.63 -4.26 -9.30
N ASN A 215 14.93 -4.50 -10.42
CA ASN A 215 15.42 -4.19 -11.75
C ASN A 215 15.07 -2.77 -12.23
N LEU A 216 13.98 -2.16 -11.71
CA LEU A 216 13.56 -0.82 -12.11
C LEU A 216 13.83 0.24 -11.02
N LEU A 217 13.52 -0.06 -9.75
CA LEU A 217 13.67 0.94 -8.69
C LEU A 217 15.11 0.99 -8.17
N LEU A 218 15.70 -0.14 -7.81
CA LEU A 218 17.01 -0.21 -7.17
C LEU A 218 18.18 -0.20 -8.17
N SER A 219 17.91 -0.16 -9.47
CA SER A 219 18.92 -0.09 -10.53
C SER A 219 19.42 1.33 -10.81
N ASN A 220 18.75 2.36 -10.29
CA ASN A 220 19.10 3.77 -10.50
C ASN A 220 18.73 4.64 -9.30
N THR A 221 19.35 5.82 -9.20
CA THR A 221 19.20 6.73 -8.05
C THR A 221 17.77 7.27 -7.90
N LEU A 222 17.08 7.57 -9.01
CA LEU A 222 15.70 8.07 -8.95
C LEU A 222 14.75 7.01 -8.40
N GLY A 223 14.84 5.79 -8.92
CA GLY A 223 14.07 4.65 -8.45
C GLY A 223 14.34 4.32 -6.98
N THR A 224 15.59 4.46 -6.53
CA THR A 224 15.94 4.23 -5.11
C THR A 224 15.25 5.26 -4.21
N LYS A 225 15.21 6.54 -4.61
CA LYS A 225 14.43 7.57 -3.88
C LYS A 225 12.93 7.26 -3.84
N ILE A 226 12.36 6.69 -4.90
CA ILE A 226 10.95 6.26 -4.92
C ILE A 226 10.74 5.09 -3.95
N ASN A 227 11.63 4.09 -3.96
CA ASN A 227 11.61 2.98 -3.03
C ASN A 227 11.71 3.47 -1.57
N ASP A 228 12.66 4.37 -1.28
CA ASP A 228 12.85 4.92 0.06
C ASP A 228 11.62 5.71 0.52
N PHE A 229 11.02 6.49 -0.39
CA PHE A 229 9.76 7.17 -0.11
C PHE A 229 8.64 6.18 0.23
N TYR A 230 8.50 5.10 -0.56
CA TYR A 230 7.51 4.06 -0.32
C TYR A 230 7.70 3.42 1.06
N TYR A 231 8.88 2.88 1.36
CA TYR A 231 9.14 2.20 2.63
C TYR A 231 9.12 3.17 3.83
N ARG A 232 9.45 4.45 3.63
CA ARG A 232 9.32 5.46 4.69
C ARG A 232 7.88 5.74 5.08
N TYR A 233 6.92 5.72 4.13
CA TYR A 233 5.56 6.20 4.39
C TYR A 233 4.45 5.15 4.31
N THR A 234 4.69 3.96 3.78
CA THR A 234 3.62 2.98 3.52
C THR A 234 3.02 2.34 4.79
N LEU A 235 3.74 2.32 5.92
CA LEU A 235 3.21 1.75 7.17
C LEU A 235 2.15 2.63 7.86
N TYR A 236 2.19 3.96 7.65
CA TYR A 236 1.18 4.88 8.20
C TYR A 236 -0.22 4.61 7.62
N PRO A 237 -0.45 4.63 6.29
CA PRO A 237 -1.75 4.28 5.73
C PRO A 237 -2.08 2.80 5.91
N ALA A 238 -1.10 1.89 5.97
CA ALA A 238 -1.40 0.49 6.24
C ALA A 238 -2.09 0.32 7.62
N GLU A 239 -1.66 1.06 8.64
CA GLU A 239 -2.25 0.96 9.99
C GLU A 239 -3.75 1.30 10.01
N VAL A 240 -4.18 2.27 9.20
CA VAL A 240 -5.56 2.76 9.13
C VAL A 240 -6.60 1.64 8.97
N PHE A 241 -6.27 0.60 8.21
CA PHE A 241 -7.23 -0.42 7.81
C PHE A 241 -6.80 -1.85 8.17
N LYS A 242 -5.72 -2.03 8.93
CA LYS A 242 -5.32 -3.36 9.40
C LYS A 242 -6.45 -3.99 10.22
N SER A 243 -6.71 -5.27 9.96
CA SER A 243 -7.50 -6.08 10.90
C SER A 243 -6.69 -6.33 12.17
N LEU A 244 -7.37 -6.76 13.25
CA LEU A 244 -6.68 -7.09 14.50
C LEU A 244 -5.64 -8.20 14.30
N ASP A 245 -5.91 -9.19 13.45
CA ASP A 245 -4.92 -10.24 13.13
C ASP A 245 -3.68 -9.71 12.39
N GLN A 246 -3.82 -8.60 11.66
CA GLN A 246 -2.72 -7.96 10.93
C GLN A 246 -1.90 -7.00 11.81
N LYS A 247 -2.45 -6.55 12.94
CA LYS A 247 -1.73 -5.73 13.92
C LYS A 247 -0.67 -6.56 14.62
N MET A 248 0.50 -5.95 14.81
CA MET A 248 1.60 -6.59 15.52
C MET A 248 1.30 -6.70 17.01
N LEU A 249 0.95 -5.58 17.64
CA LEU A 249 0.61 -5.49 19.06
C LEU A 249 -0.86 -5.12 19.17
N LYS A 250 -1.57 -5.77 20.09
CA LYS A 250 -2.96 -5.45 20.42
C LYS A 250 -3.06 -5.19 21.91
N THR A 251 -3.98 -4.33 22.30
CA THR A 251 -4.27 -4.06 23.72
C THR A 251 -5.44 -4.92 24.19
N CYS A 252 -5.41 -5.37 25.44
CA CYS A 252 -6.54 -6.05 26.05
C CYS A 252 -6.80 -5.64 27.50
N SER A 253 -8.07 -5.76 27.90
CA SER A 253 -8.52 -5.62 29.29
C SER A 253 -9.15 -6.91 29.80
N LEU A 254 -8.86 -7.22 31.06
CA LEU A 254 -9.35 -8.39 31.81
C LEU A 254 -10.03 -7.95 33.11
N GLU A 255 -10.48 -6.70 33.20
CA GLU A 255 -11.00 -6.10 34.44
C GLU A 255 -12.28 -6.75 34.92
N HIS A 256 -13.13 -7.17 33.98
CA HIS A 256 -14.36 -7.92 34.24
C HIS A 256 -14.13 -9.38 34.64
N ILE A 257 -12.88 -9.80 34.88
CA ILE A 257 -12.52 -11.15 35.31
C ILE A 257 -11.89 -11.07 36.71
N ARG A 258 -12.48 -11.83 37.65
CA ARG A 258 -11.99 -11.93 39.04
C ARG A 258 -10.51 -12.32 39.06
N ASN A 259 -9.74 -11.65 39.91
CA ASN A 259 -8.32 -11.95 40.11
C ASN A 259 -8.17 -13.40 40.62
N GLY A 260 -7.37 -14.21 39.92
CA GLY A 260 -7.20 -15.62 40.26
C GLY A 260 -6.36 -16.40 39.24
N PRO A 261 -6.21 -17.73 39.42
CA PRO A 261 -5.47 -18.60 38.51
C PRO A 261 -6.02 -18.57 37.08
N ALA A 262 -7.34 -18.56 36.92
CA ALA A 262 -8.02 -18.50 35.63
C ALA A 262 -7.64 -17.23 34.83
N ARG A 263 -7.64 -16.06 35.48
CA ARG A 263 -7.22 -14.79 34.86
C ARG A 263 -5.77 -14.84 34.38
N ARG A 264 -4.86 -15.38 35.21
CA ARG A 264 -3.44 -15.53 34.86
C ARG A 264 -3.22 -16.45 33.65
N LEU A 265 -3.99 -17.53 33.56
CA LEU A 265 -3.94 -18.45 32.42
C LEU A 265 -4.42 -17.77 31.12
N LEU A 266 -5.53 -17.02 31.19
CA LEU A 266 -6.06 -16.25 30.06
C LEU A 266 -5.07 -15.16 29.62
N GLU A 267 -4.50 -14.40 30.56
CA GLU A 267 -3.49 -13.38 30.27
C GLU A 267 -2.27 -13.98 29.56
N ARG A 268 -1.77 -15.14 30.02
CA ARG A 268 -0.65 -15.83 29.39
C ARG A 268 -0.97 -16.26 27.97
N LYS A 269 -2.16 -16.83 27.73
CA LYS A 269 -2.60 -17.22 26.38
C LYS A 269 -2.74 -16.01 25.48
N LEU A 270 -3.32 -14.90 25.94
CA LEU A 270 -3.42 -13.66 25.18
C LEU A 270 -2.04 -13.09 24.81
N LEU A 271 -1.09 -13.10 25.76
CA LEU A 271 0.28 -12.64 25.56
C LEU A 271 1.05 -13.47 24.51
N ASP A 272 0.76 -14.76 24.42
CA ASP A 272 1.31 -15.63 23.37
C ASP A 272 0.90 -15.18 21.96
N HIS A 273 -0.23 -14.46 21.83
CA HIS A 273 -0.76 -13.90 20.57
C HIS A 273 -0.63 -12.35 20.48
N ASP A 274 0.26 -11.77 21.27
CA ASP A 274 0.56 -10.33 21.32
C ASP A 274 -0.63 -9.43 21.72
N TYR A 275 -1.57 -9.98 22.50
CA TYR A 275 -2.58 -9.20 23.23
C TYR A 275 -2.02 -8.82 24.60
N LEU A 276 -1.71 -7.54 24.76
CA LEU A 276 -1.00 -6.98 25.91
C LEU A 276 -2.00 -6.39 26.91
N ARG A 277 -1.95 -6.89 28.15
CA ARG A 277 -2.84 -6.42 29.21
C ARG A 277 -2.44 -5.03 29.68
N VAL A 278 -3.34 -4.07 29.50
CA VAL A 278 -3.19 -2.67 29.95
C VAL A 278 -4.21 -2.37 31.07
N ARG A 279 -4.00 -1.30 31.85
CA ARG A 279 -4.93 -0.88 32.92
C ARG A 279 -6.04 0.01 32.35
N GLY A 280 -7.26 -0.12 32.89
CA GLY A 280 -8.49 0.43 32.35
C GLY A 280 -8.77 1.87 32.75
N ASP A 281 -8.89 2.67 31.70
CA ASP A 281 -9.85 3.77 31.49
C ASP A 281 -9.88 4.15 29.97
N LEU A 282 -9.40 3.26 29.10
CA LEU A 282 -9.05 3.54 27.71
C LEU A 282 -9.68 2.51 26.77
N GLU A 283 -10.08 2.94 25.57
CA GLU A 283 -10.56 2.02 24.52
C GLU A 283 -9.44 1.04 24.11
N VAL A 284 -9.62 -0.25 24.42
CA VAL A 284 -8.69 -1.33 24.03
C VAL A 284 -9.20 -2.10 22.81
N ASP A 285 -8.31 -2.85 22.15
CA ASP A 285 -8.68 -3.67 20.99
C ASP A 285 -9.56 -4.88 21.39
N LEU A 286 -9.41 -5.40 22.60
CA LEU A 286 -10.17 -6.52 23.15
C LEU A 286 -10.48 -6.33 24.65
N GLU A 287 -11.76 -6.28 25.00
CA GLU A 287 -12.21 -6.42 26.37
C GLU A 287 -12.75 -7.84 26.58
N LEU A 288 -12.27 -8.53 27.61
CA LEU A 288 -12.70 -9.88 27.94
C LEU A 288 -13.46 -9.88 29.27
N GLY A 289 -14.72 -10.31 29.22
CA GLY A 289 -15.57 -10.49 30.40
C GLY A 289 -16.06 -11.92 30.55
N ILE A 290 -16.52 -12.26 31.75
CA ILE A 290 -17.22 -13.52 32.04
C ILE A 290 -18.66 -13.19 32.39
N ARG A 291 -19.62 -13.85 31.74
CA ARG A 291 -21.00 -13.90 32.27
C ARG A 291 -21.12 -15.08 33.22
N GLU A 292 -21.65 -14.82 34.42
CA GLU A 292 -21.78 -15.81 35.50
C GLU A 292 -22.58 -17.05 35.09
N VAL A 293 -23.51 -16.91 34.14
CA VAL A 293 -24.25 -18.05 33.56
C VAL A 293 -23.35 -18.85 32.61
N GLY A 294 -22.89 -20.02 33.05
CA GLY A 294 -22.24 -21.04 32.22
C GLY A 294 -20.75 -20.85 31.92
N ASN A 295 -20.03 -20.00 32.67
CA ASN A 295 -18.60 -19.72 32.49
C ASN A 295 -18.23 -19.32 31.04
N THR A 296 -19.12 -18.55 30.41
CA THR A 296 -18.97 -18.10 29.03
C THR A 296 -18.11 -16.84 28.99
N LEU A 297 -17.03 -16.90 28.21
CA LEU A 297 -16.22 -15.74 27.86
C LEU A 297 -16.94 -14.89 26.81
N VAL A 298 -16.99 -13.58 27.07
CA VAL A 298 -17.51 -12.58 26.14
C VAL A 298 -16.34 -11.72 25.68
N PHE A 299 -16.11 -11.73 24.37
CA PHE A 299 -15.11 -10.91 23.70
C PHE A 299 -15.81 -9.67 23.16
N GLU A 300 -15.40 -8.51 23.65
CA GLU A 300 -15.99 -7.22 23.31
C GLU A 300 -14.97 -6.32 22.59
N ASN A 301 -15.48 -5.49 21.68
CA ASN A 301 -14.70 -4.46 21.01
C ASN A 301 -15.46 -3.14 21.18
N ARG A 302 -14.83 -2.16 21.86
CA ARG A 302 -15.43 -0.85 22.16
C ARG A 302 -16.80 -0.97 22.84
N GLY A 303 -16.86 -1.75 23.91
CA GLY A 303 -18.09 -2.01 24.70
C GLY A 303 -19.20 -2.78 23.98
N ARG A 304 -18.94 -3.36 22.79
CA ARG A 304 -19.92 -4.18 22.06
C ARG A 304 -19.52 -5.66 22.08
N PRO A 305 -20.41 -6.59 22.48
CA PRO A 305 -20.12 -8.01 22.43
C PRO A 305 -20.06 -8.53 20.98
N VAL A 306 -18.91 -9.07 20.59
CA VAL A 306 -18.63 -9.54 19.21
C VAL A 306 -18.66 -11.06 19.12
N LEU A 307 -18.09 -11.76 20.11
CA LEU A 307 -17.98 -13.21 20.13
C LEU A 307 -18.20 -13.74 21.55
N ARG A 308 -18.88 -14.88 21.64
CA ARG A 308 -19.06 -15.64 22.89
C ARG A 308 -18.49 -17.04 22.69
N THR A 309 -17.73 -17.53 23.66
CA THR A 309 -17.20 -18.91 23.68
C THR A 309 -16.99 -19.39 25.11
N SER A 310 -16.83 -20.69 25.33
CA SER A 310 -16.47 -21.21 26.64
C SER A 310 -14.98 -20.97 26.92
N GLN A 311 -14.61 -20.90 28.20
CA GLN A 311 -13.21 -20.79 28.59
C GLN A 311 -12.35 -21.96 28.06
N ASN A 312 -12.87 -23.19 28.10
CA ASN A 312 -12.16 -24.38 27.64
C ASN A 312 -11.92 -24.38 26.12
N ASP A 313 -12.91 -23.93 25.34
CA ASP A 313 -12.77 -23.84 23.88
C ASP A 313 -11.73 -22.77 23.51
N PHE A 314 -11.74 -21.61 24.18
CA PHE A 314 -10.69 -20.61 23.97
C PHE A 314 -9.29 -21.12 24.34
N LEU A 315 -9.13 -21.77 25.50
CA LEU A 315 -7.83 -22.24 25.96
C LEU A 315 -7.25 -23.35 25.07
N SER A 316 -8.11 -24.17 24.47
CA SER A 316 -7.70 -25.25 23.56
C SER A 316 -7.40 -24.75 22.14
N ARG A 317 -8.11 -23.72 21.66
CA ARG A 317 -7.98 -23.19 20.28
C ARG A 317 -7.97 -21.65 20.25
N PRO A 318 -6.97 -21.00 20.89
CA PRO A 318 -6.93 -19.54 21.02
C PRO A 318 -6.81 -18.85 19.66
N ASP A 319 -5.96 -19.36 18.75
CA ASP A 319 -5.79 -18.81 17.40
C ASP A 319 -7.10 -18.70 16.61
N ASN A 320 -7.90 -19.77 16.63
CA ASN A 320 -9.16 -19.81 15.89
C ASN A 320 -10.18 -18.82 16.48
N THR A 321 -10.25 -18.74 17.81
CA THR A 321 -11.15 -17.81 18.50
C THR A 321 -10.75 -16.36 18.25
N LEU A 322 -9.46 -16.03 18.38
CA LEU A 322 -8.96 -14.66 18.15
C LEU A 322 -9.13 -14.25 16.68
N ARG A 323 -8.86 -15.16 15.73
CA ARG A 323 -9.11 -14.91 14.30
C ARG A 323 -10.59 -14.67 14.01
N LYS A 324 -11.50 -15.47 14.60
CA LYS A 324 -12.95 -15.25 14.47
C LYS A 324 -13.37 -13.91 15.07
N PHE A 325 -12.82 -13.53 16.22
CA PHE A 325 -13.06 -12.23 16.85
C PHE A 325 -12.58 -11.08 15.96
N SER A 326 -11.36 -11.16 15.45
CA SER A 326 -10.78 -10.21 14.49
C SER A 326 -11.66 -10.06 13.25
N LEU A 327 -12.04 -11.16 12.60
CA LEU A 327 -12.91 -11.12 11.40
C LEU A 327 -14.27 -10.46 11.65
N LYS A 328 -14.89 -10.71 12.81
CA LYS A 328 -16.19 -10.15 13.17
C LYS A 328 -16.13 -8.68 13.61
N SER A 329 -15.00 -8.24 14.18
CA SER A 329 -14.76 -6.84 14.58
C SER A 329 -14.24 -5.96 13.43
N ASP A 330 -13.94 -6.57 12.27
CA ASP A 330 -13.30 -5.90 11.16
C ASP A 330 -14.25 -5.00 10.34
N ARG A 331 -14.23 -3.71 10.64
CA ARG A 331 -15.02 -2.70 9.93
C ARG A 331 -14.41 -2.27 8.59
N HIS A 332 -13.16 -2.63 8.30
CA HIS A 332 -12.44 -2.18 7.11
C HIS A 332 -12.34 -3.25 6.02
N ALA A 333 -13.00 -4.40 6.18
CA ALA A 333 -12.95 -5.50 5.22
C ALA A 333 -13.32 -5.09 3.79
N PHE A 334 -14.47 -4.44 3.61
CA PHE A 334 -14.89 -3.93 2.30
C PHE A 334 -13.91 -2.86 1.78
N PHE A 335 -13.53 -1.91 2.64
CA PHE A 335 -12.61 -0.84 2.26
C PHE A 335 -11.25 -1.38 1.78
N ARG A 336 -10.71 -2.40 2.45
CA ARG A 336 -9.49 -3.10 2.02
C ARG A 336 -9.64 -3.76 0.65
N GLY A 337 -10.77 -4.45 0.42
CA GLY A 337 -11.08 -5.04 -0.87
C GLY A 337 -11.16 -3.97 -1.97
N PHE A 338 -11.80 -2.84 -1.68
CA PHE A 338 -11.91 -1.72 -2.60
C PHE A 338 -10.56 -1.03 -2.87
N VAL A 339 -9.70 -0.86 -1.84
CA VAL A 339 -8.31 -0.39 -2.00
C VAL A 339 -7.56 -1.32 -2.96
N PHE A 340 -7.64 -2.63 -2.75
CA PHE A 340 -6.97 -3.62 -3.61
C PHE A 340 -7.44 -3.52 -5.06
N PHE A 341 -8.75 -3.51 -5.29
CA PHE A 341 -9.33 -3.31 -6.62
C PHE A 341 -8.87 -1.99 -7.26
N SER A 342 -8.85 -0.92 -6.46
CA SER A 342 -8.44 0.40 -6.93
C SER A 342 -6.95 0.49 -7.25
N ILE A 343 -6.08 -0.22 -6.55
CA ILE A 343 -4.65 -0.33 -6.89
C ILE A 343 -4.48 -1.11 -8.19
N LEU A 344 -5.23 -2.20 -8.37
CA LEU A 344 -5.09 -3.08 -9.52
C LEU A 344 -5.59 -2.44 -10.82
N ILE A 345 -6.71 -1.72 -10.76
CA ILE A 345 -7.38 -1.16 -11.94
C ILE A 345 -7.41 0.37 -11.92
N GLY A 346 -7.87 0.95 -10.81
CA GLY A 346 -8.07 2.40 -10.67
C GLY A 346 -6.79 3.22 -10.86
N PHE A 347 -5.70 2.83 -10.19
CA PHE A 347 -4.43 3.54 -10.26
C PHE A 347 -3.80 3.49 -11.67
N PRO A 348 -3.64 2.31 -12.32
CA PRO A 348 -3.12 2.24 -13.69
C PRO A 348 -3.95 3.04 -14.70
N VAL A 349 -5.28 2.97 -14.61
CA VAL A 349 -6.16 3.73 -15.51
C VAL A 349 -6.03 5.24 -15.24
N THR A 350 -5.93 5.65 -13.98
CA THR A 350 -5.72 7.06 -13.62
C THR A 350 -4.40 7.54 -14.21
N LEU A 351 -3.31 6.81 -13.98
CA LEU A 351 -1.99 7.12 -14.52
C LEU A 351 -1.99 7.22 -16.04
N TYR A 352 -2.64 6.26 -16.72
CA TYR A 352 -2.80 6.29 -18.18
C TYR A 352 -3.51 7.56 -18.66
N LEU A 353 -4.62 7.96 -18.01
CA LEU A 353 -5.36 9.16 -18.40
C LEU A 353 -4.54 10.44 -18.22
N PHE A 354 -3.73 10.54 -17.16
CA PHE A 354 -2.81 11.66 -16.95
C PHE A 354 -1.68 11.69 -17.99
N LEU A 355 -1.03 10.55 -18.24
CA LEU A 355 0.02 10.45 -19.26
C LEU A 355 -0.52 10.75 -20.66
N TYR A 356 -1.70 10.23 -20.99
CA TYR A 356 -2.37 10.50 -22.26
C TYR A 356 -2.69 11.98 -22.42
N ALA A 357 -3.24 12.63 -21.39
CA ALA A 357 -3.50 14.06 -21.41
C ALA A 357 -2.22 14.88 -21.57
N LEU A 358 -1.12 14.48 -20.90
CA LEU A 358 0.19 15.11 -21.01
C LEU A 358 0.76 15.00 -22.43
N PHE A 359 0.92 13.78 -22.95
CA PHE A 359 1.47 13.55 -24.28
C PHE A 359 0.62 14.20 -25.37
N ARG A 360 -0.70 14.09 -25.27
CA ARG A 360 -1.61 14.73 -26.23
C ARG A 360 -1.47 16.25 -26.21
N SER A 361 -1.32 16.85 -25.03
CA SER A 361 -1.11 18.30 -24.90
C SER A 361 0.20 18.75 -25.53
N VAL A 362 1.29 18.02 -25.29
CA VAL A 362 2.62 18.31 -25.87
C VAL A 362 2.59 18.14 -27.38
N LEU A 363 2.09 17.02 -27.89
CA LEU A 363 2.02 16.76 -29.33
C LEU A 363 1.10 17.74 -30.05
N HIS A 364 0.02 18.20 -29.42
CA HIS A 364 -0.90 19.15 -30.04
C HIS A 364 -0.31 20.55 -30.23
N ILE A 365 0.80 20.89 -29.56
CA ILE A 365 1.53 22.13 -29.84
C ILE A 365 1.95 22.16 -31.31
N PHE A 366 2.42 21.01 -31.83
CA PHE A 366 3.01 20.86 -33.16
C PHE A 366 2.09 20.18 -34.19
N LEU A 367 1.16 19.34 -33.73
CA LEU A 367 0.36 18.46 -34.60
C LEU A 367 -1.14 18.73 -34.48
N GLY A 368 -1.89 18.40 -35.54
CA GLY A 368 -3.35 18.42 -35.52
C GLY A 368 -3.93 17.48 -34.44
N LEU A 369 -5.12 17.82 -33.91
CA LEU A 369 -5.74 17.16 -32.76
C LEU A 369 -5.86 15.62 -32.91
N ARG A 370 -6.16 15.15 -34.12
CA ARG A 370 -6.28 13.71 -34.44
C ARG A 370 -4.93 13.00 -34.35
N ILE A 371 -3.90 13.56 -34.97
CA ILE A 371 -2.55 12.98 -34.99
C ILE A 371 -1.96 13.01 -33.58
N ALA A 372 -2.14 14.11 -32.84
CA ALA A 372 -1.72 14.21 -31.45
C ALA A 372 -2.39 13.17 -30.54
N SER A 373 -3.66 12.84 -30.78
CA SER A 373 -4.39 11.82 -30.00
C SER A 373 -3.85 10.40 -30.28
N ILE A 374 -3.61 10.07 -31.56
CA ILE A 374 -3.03 8.78 -31.95
C ILE A 374 -1.60 8.65 -31.41
N GLY A 375 -0.78 9.69 -31.59
CA GLY A 375 0.59 9.72 -31.08
C GLY A 375 0.64 9.57 -29.55
N ALA A 376 -0.23 10.24 -28.80
CA ALA A 376 -0.30 10.11 -27.35
C ALA A 376 -0.69 8.69 -26.91
N SER A 377 -1.63 8.07 -27.62
CA SER A 377 -2.03 6.67 -27.42
C SER A 377 -0.85 5.70 -27.61
N ILE A 378 -0.10 5.87 -28.71
CA ILE A 378 1.10 5.09 -29.00
C ILE A 378 2.18 5.31 -27.93
N LEU A 379 2.44 6.55 -27.53
CA LEU A 379 3.43 6.86 -26.49
C LEU A 379 3.04 6.26 -25.13
N CYS A 380 1.77 6.31 -24.74
CA CYS A 380 1.31 5.63 -23.52
C CYS A 380 1.49 4.12 -23.61
N PHE A 381 1.19 3.51 -24.76
CA PHE A 381 1.38 2.08 -24.97
C PHE A 381 2.86 1.67 -24.89
N LEU A 382 3.74 2.41 -25.58
CA LEU A 382 5.19 2.20 -25.52
C LEU A 382 5.74 2.40 -24.11
N ALA A 383 5.28 3.42 -23.39
CA ALA A 383 5.64 3.61 -21.98
C ALA A 383 5.21 2.40 -21.13
N GLY A 384 3.97 1.92 -21.31
CA GLY A 384 3.46 0.74 -20.60
C GLY A 384 4.23 -0.55 -20.91
N ILE A 385 4.68 -0.76 -22.15
CA ILE A 385 5.55 -1.87 -22.55
C ILE A 385 6.96 -1.71 -21.97
N SER A 386 7.50 -0.48 -21.93
CA SER A 386 8.86 -0.25 -21.45
C SER A 386 9.06 -0.73 -20.00
N PHE A 387 8.02 -0.68 -19.17
CA PHE A 387 8.02 -1.20 -17.80
C PHE A 387 8.06 -2.73 -17.72
N LEU A 388 7.75 -3.46 -18.79
CA LEU A 388 7.87 -4.92 -18.86
C LEU A 388 9.30 -5.37 -19.21
N ILE A 389 10.12 -4.51 -19.83
CA ILE A 389 11.48 -4.86 -20.26
C ILE A 389 12.36 -5.36 -19.09
N PRO A 390 12.36 -4.73 -17.90
CA PRO A 390 13.17 -5.21 -16.77
C PRO A 390 12.63 -6.51 -16.14
N LEU A 391 11.44 -6.96 -16.54
CA LEU A 391 10.80 -8.19 -16.08
C LEU A 391 11.14 -9.33 -17.05
N HIS A 392 12.42 -9.58 -17.27
CA HIS A 392 12.83 -10.73 -18.08
C HIS A 392 12.42 -12.03 -17.38
N PRO A 393 11.66 -12.92 -18.05
CA PRO A 393 11.26 -14.19 -17.45
C PRO A 393 12.49 -15.05 -17.17
N ASN A 394 12.52 -15.64 -15.97
CA ASN A 394 13.54 -16.59 -15.58
C ASN A 394 13.51 -17.79 -16.54
N LYS A 395 14.69 -18.30 -16.93
CA LYS A 395 14.81 -19.49 -17.80
C LYS A 395 14.05 -20.65 -17.14
N GLY A 396 12.94 -21.09 -17.71
CA GLY A 396 12.06 -22.14 -17.18
C GLY A 396 12.64 -23.57 -17.23
N GLY A 397 13.97 -23.71 -17.36
CA GLY A 397 14.67 -24.99 -17.32
C GLY A 397 14.90 -25.47 -15.88
N LYS A 398 15.21 -26.75 -15.71
CA LYS A 398 15.74 -27.27 -14.43
C LYS A 398 17.12 -26.66 -14.20
N ILE A 399 17.23 -25.78 -13.22
CA ILE A 399 18.49 -25.12 -12.86
C ILE A 399 19.30 -26.05 -11.96
N THR A 400 20.52 -26.38 -12.37
CA THR A 400 21.43 -27.24 -11.61
C THR A 400 22.31 -26.42 -10.65
N PRO A 401 22.92 -27.05 -9.61
CA PRO A 401 23.89 -26.37 -8.77
C PRO A 401 25.11 -25.80 -9.52
N ALA A 402 25.50 -26.44 -10.63
CA ALA A 402 26.56 -25.94 -11.50
C ALA A 402 26.15 -24.63 -12.20
N ASP A 403 24.91 -24.55 -12.68
CA ASP A 403 24.33 -23.32 -13.26
C ASP A 403 24.29 -22.19 -12.22
N LEU A 404 23.88 -22.49 -10.98
CA LEU A 404 23.89 -21.50 -9.90
C LEU A 404 25.30 -21.01 -9.57
N THR A 405 26.28 -21.91 -9.52
CA THR A 405 27.68 -21.53 -9.28
C THR A 405 28.21 -20.63 -10.41
N HIS A 406 27.89 -20.95 -11.65
CA HIS A 406 28.21 -20.14 -12.81
C HIS A 406 27.56 -18.74 -12.72
N ASP A 407 26.26 -18.69 -12.47
CA ASP A 407 25.49 -17.45 -12.44
C ASP A 407 25.91 -16.54 -11.28
N LEU A 408 26.25 -17.09 -10.10
CA LEU A 408 26.80 -16.33 -8.97
C LEU A 408 28.19 -15.74 -9.27
N LYS A 409 28.96 -16.35 -10.18
CA LYS A 409 30.26 -15.84 -10.63
C LYS A 409 30.16 -14.82 -11.77
N SER A 410 29.00 -14.71 -12.42
CA SER A 410 28.76 -13.79 -13.55
C SER A 410 29.19 -12.34 -13.27
N GLY A 411 29.60 -11.61 -14.31
CA GLY A 411 29.82 -10.16 -14.25
C GLY A 411 28.53 -9.36 -14.06
N SER A 412 27.39 -9.88 -14.51
CA SER A 412 26.07 -9.25 -14.39
C SER A 412 25.49 -9.40 -12.99
N TRP A 413 25.19 -8.30 -12.29
CA TRP A 413 24.59 -8.37 -10.95
C TRP A 413 23.16 -8.93 -11.00
N GLN A 414 22.46 -8.76 -12.12
CA GLN A 414 21.12 -9.27 -12.33
C GLN A 414 21.10 -10.81 -12.36
N GLU A 415 22.10 -11.44 -13.00
CA GLU A 415 22.25 -12.89 -13.03
C GLU A 415 22.54 -13.45 -11.64
N ARG A 416 23.39 -12.75 -10.87
CA ARG A 416 23.68 -13.12 -9.47
C ARG A 416 22.46 -13.02 -8.57
N VAL A 417 21.66 -11.96 -8.72
CA VAL A 417 20.39 -11.80 -8.00
C VAL A 417 19.39 -12.88 -8.40
N ALA A 418 19.31 -13.24 -9.68
CA ALA A 418 18.46 -14.34 -10.13
C ALA A 418 18.87 -15.67 -9.46
N ALA A 419 20.17 -15.98 -9.42
CA ALA A 419 20.69 -17.14 -8.72
C ALA A 419 20.38 -17.13 -7.22
N LEU A 420 20.58 -15.99 -6.53
CA LEU A 420 20.24 -15.84 -5.11
C LEU A 420 18.74 -16.03 -4.84
N LYS A 421 17.87 -15.54 -5.74
CA LYS A 421 16.42 -15.76 -5.67
C LYS A 421 16.09 -17.25 -5.73
N ILE A 422 16.70 -17.98 -6.67
CA ILE A 422 16.51 -19.42 -6.82
C ILE A 422 17.00 -20.18 -5.57
N ILE A 423 18.17 -19.81 -5.02
CA ILE A 423 18.68 -20.39 -3.77
C ILE A 423 17.72 -20.16 -2.61
N CYS A 424 17.19 -18.94 -2.46
CA CYS A 424 16.21 -18.63 -1.41
C CYS A 424 14.93 -19.46 -1.54
N GLU A 425 14.47 -19.71 -2.76
CA GLU A 425 13.22 -20.41 -3.03
C GLU A 425 13.34 -21.92 -2.89
N THR A 426 14.51 -22.46 -3.23
CA THR A 426 14.85 -23.87 -3.03
C THR A 426 15.31 -24.18 -1.61
N GLY A 427 15.58 -23.14 -0.79
CA GLY A 427 16.13 -23.30 0.56
C GLY A 427 17.57 -23.82 0.55
N GLY A 428 18.34 -23.52 -0.50
CA GLY A 428 19.73 -23.97 -0.65
C GLY A 428 20.68 -23.31 0.36
N GLU A 429 21.75 -24.03 0.70
CA GLU A 429 22.84 -23.51 1.53
C GLU A 429 23.72 -22.57 0.71
N VAL A 430 23.50 -21.26 0.87
CA VAL A 430 24.21 -20.23 0.11
C VAL A 430 25.73 -20.28 0.29
N ALA A 431 26.19 -20.77 1.45
CA ALA A 431 27.60 -20.88 1.76
C ALA A 431 28.30 -22.07 1.09
N ASP A 432 27.57 -22.90 0.32
CA ASP A 432 28.17 -23.93 -0.53
C ASP A 432 28.63 -23.37 -1.89
N PHE A 433 28.20 -22.15 -2.23
CA PHE A 433 28.56 -21.52 -3.49
C PHE A 433 29.70 -20.52 -3.29
N ASP A 434 30.80 -20.75 -4.01
CA ASP A 434 31.92 -19.81 -4.08
C ASP A 434 31.44 -18.41 -4.48
N GLY A 435 31.95 -17.41 -3.79
CA GLY A 435 31.73 -16.00 -4.15
C GLY A 435 30.52 -15.35 -3.50
N TYR A 436 29.69 -16.07 -2.73
CA TYR A 436 28.52 -15.47 -2.07
C TYR A 436 28.87 -14.25 -1.19
N GLN A 437 30.04 -14.28 -0.55
CA GLN A 437 30.54 -13.22 0.33
C GLN A 437 30.65 -11.87 -0.41
N ARG A 438 31.01 -11.88 -1.69
CA ARG A 438 31.14 -10.63 -2.48
C ARG A 438 29.79 -9.92 -2.64
N MET A 439 28.69 -10.66 -2.60
CA MET A 439 27.35 -10.09 -2.71
C MET A 439 26.89 -9.45 -1.40
N VAL A 440 27.41 -9.88 -0.25
CA VAL A 440 27.14 -9.26 1.06
C VAL A 440 27.67 -7.81 1.10
N THR A 441 28.81 -7.55 0.46
CA THR A 441 29.44 -6.22 0.40
C THR A 441 29.28 -5.54 -0.97
N SER A 442 28.36 -6.01 -1.81
CA SER A 442 28.19 -5.49 -3.18
C SER A 442 27.72 -4.02 -3.17
N PRO A 443 28.13 -3.20 -4.16
CA PRO A 443 27.53 -1.87 -4.35
C PRO A 443 26.03 -1.93 -4.67
N HIS A 444 25.53 -3.06 -5.19
CA HIS A 444 24.14 -3.22 -5.60
C HIS A 444 23.25 -3.64 -4.42
N ILE A 445 22.26 -2.80 -4.10
CA ILE A 445 21.29 -3.06 -3.02
C ILE A 445 20.55 -4.40 -3.20
N PRO A 446 20.09 -4.80 -4.42
CA PRO A 446 19.44 -6.08 -4.60
C PRO A 446 20.32 -7.28 -4.22
N GLU A 447 21.62 -7.24 -4.52
CA GLU A 447 22.54 -8.32 -4.16
C GLU A 447 22.65 -8.46 -2.64
N ARG A 448 22.90 -7.35 -1.93
CA ARG A 448 22.98 -7.36 -0.46
C ARG A 448 21.68 -7.82 0.18
N TYR A 449 20.52 -7.39 -0.36
CA TYR A 449 19.20 -7.80 0.11
C TYR A 449 18.98 -9.31 -0.02
N TRP A 450 19.25 -9.88 -1.21
CA TRP A 450 19.01 -11.29 -1.47
C TRP A 450 20.05 -12.17 -0.80
N SER A 451 21.30 -11.72 -0.66
CA SER A 451 22.32 -12.39 0.14
C SER A 451 21.93 -12.44 1.61
N ALA A 452 21.54 -11.30 2.21
CA ALA A 452 21.07 -11.26 3.60
C ALA A 452 19.93 -12.25 3.83
N LYS A 453 18.98 -12.33 2.90
CA LYS A 453 17.86 -13.28 2.97
C LYS A 453 18.34 -14.74 2.85
N ALA A 454 19.22 -15.05 1.89
CA ALA A 454 19.72 -16.41 1.66
C ALA A 454 20.49 -16.96 2.87
N LEU A 455 21.21 -16.10 3.59
CA LEU A 455 21.96 -16.49 4.80
C LEU A 455 21.05 -17.00 5.93
N GLY A 456 19.74 -16.71 5.93
CA GLY A 456 18.82 -17.14 7.00
C GLY A 456 18.65 -18.66 7.12
N VAL A 457 18.80 -19.39 6.01
CA VAL A 457 18.76 -20.86 6.00
C VAL A 457 20.10 -21.45 6.46
N SER A 458 21.20 -20.74 6.23
CA SER A 458 22.54 -21.23 6.52
C SER A 458 22.73 -21.56 8.00
N ARG A 459 23.43 -22.66 8.26
CA ARG A 459 23.80 -23.08 9.62
C ARG A 459 25.29 -22.98 9.89
N LYS A 460 26.11 -22.69 8.88
CA LYS A 460 27.56 -22.51 9.04
C LYS A 460 27.89 -21.33 9.97
N PRO A 461 28.93 -21.41 10.82
CA PRO A 461 29.25 -20.34 11.77
C PRO A 461 29.62 -19.00 11.12
N GLU A 462 30.30 -19.02 9.98
CA GLU A 462 30.75 -17.85 9.25
C GLU A 462 29.60 -16.96 8.77
N THR A 463 28.49 -17.57 8.32
CA THR A 463 27.32 -16.83 7.81
C THR A 463 26.59 -16.06 8.90
N TYR A 464 26.75 -16.44 10.18
CA TYR A 464 26.22 -15.66 11.28
C TYR A 464 26.90 -14.29 11.37
N ARG A 465 28.22 -14.22 11.16
CA ARG A 465 28.95 -12.95 11.13
C ARG A 465 28.52 -12.09 9.95
N ASP A 466 28.31 -12.71 8.79
CA ASP A 466 27.82 -12.03 7.59
C ASP A 466 26.44 -11.40 7.83
N ILE A 467 25.49 -12.12 8.46
CA ILE A 467 24.18 -11.57 8.83
C ILE A 467 24.32 -10.37 9.78
N LEU A 468 25.20 -10.47 10.79
CA LEU A 468 25.44 -9.36 11.72
C LEU A 468 26.04 -8.14 11.03
N SER A 469 26.85 -8.33 9.98
CA SER A 469 27.38 -7.22 9.19
C SER A 469 26.26 -6.48 8.44
N CYS A 470 25.29 -7.22 7.90
CA CYS A 470 24.11 -6.66 7.20
C CYS A 470 23.19 -5.83 8.10
N LEU A 471 23.27 -5.96 9.43
CA LEU A 471 22.53 -5.09 10.35
C LEU A 471 23.04 -3.64 10.33
N ASN A 472 24.28 -3.42 9.87
CA ASN A 472 24.88 -2.10 9.72
C ASN A 472 24.77 -1.56 8.28
N ASP A 473 23.98 -2.20 7.42
CA ASP A 473 23.82 -1.76 6.03
C ASP A 473 23.16 -0.37 5.96
N GLY A 474 23.62 0.47 5.03
CA GLY A 474 23.04 1.80 4.82
C GLY A 474 21.61 1.77 4.28
N HIS A 475 21.16 0.65 3.70
CA HIS A 475 19.84 0.53 3.11
C HIS A 475 18.86 -0.26 4.02
N PRO A 476 17.74 0.34 4.48
CA PRO A 476 16.82 -0.29 5.43
C PRO A 476 16.28 -1.67 5.00
N ASN A 477 16.00 -1.87 3.71
CA ASN A 477 15.51 -3.16 3.23
C ASN A 477 16.51 -4.31 3.46
N VAL A 478 17.82 -4.04 3.44
CA VAL A 478 18.86 -5.05 3.71
C VAL A 478 18.88 -5.38 5.20
N VAL A 479 18.84 -4.36 6.06
CA VAL A 479 18.75 -4.53 7.53
C VAL A 479 17.50 -5.33 7.93
N SER A 480 16.36 -5.04 7.31
CA SER A 480 15.12 -5.82 7.47
C SER A 480 15.31 -7.30 7.12
N MET A 481 16.05 -7.61 6.04
CA MET A 481 16.36 -9.01 5.69
C MET A 481 17.37 -9.65 6.63
N ALA A 482 18.30 -8.88 7.20
CA ALA A 482 19.20 -9.39 8.23
C ALA A 482 18.42 -9.83 9.49
N PHE A 483 17.44 -9.03 9.95
CA PHE A 483 16.54 -9.46 11.03
C PHE A 483 15.73 -10.70 10.66
N TYR A 484 15.15 -10.72 9.45
CA TYR A 484 14.44 -11.90 8.95
C TYR A 484 15.33 -13.14 8.99
N ALA A 485 16.57 -13.05 8.52
CA ALA A 485 17.54 -14.12 8.50
C ALA A 485 17.91 -14.60 9.91
N LEU A 486 18.10 -13.69 10.87
CA LEU A 486 18.33 -14.07 12.28
C LEU A 486 17.16 -14.88 12.86
N GLY A 487 15.92 -14.48 12.57
CA GLY A 487 14.73 -15.23 12.98
C GLY A 487 14.65 -16.62 12.34
N GLN A 488 14.92 -16.69 11.04
CA GLN A 488 14.95 -17.96 10.29
C GLN A 488 16.08 -18.89 10.74
N ARG A 489 17.18 -18.32 11.27
CA ARG A 489 18.31 -19.11 11.77
C ARG A 489 17.99 -19.93 13.01
N GLY A 490 17.01 -19.49 13.81
CA GLY A 490 16.59 -20.19 15.03
C GLY A 490 17.57 -20.07 16.20
N ASP A 491 18.61 -19.24 16.11
CA ASP A 491 19.60 -19.05 17.18
C ASP A 491 19.12 -18.03 18.21
N ALA A 492 18.53 -18.52 19.31
CA ALA A 492 17.96 -17.69 20.37
C ALA A 492 18.95 -16.69 21.02
N ARG A 493 20.27 -16.91 20.88
CA ARG A 493 21.29 -15.96 21.35
C ARG A 493 21.20 -14.60 20.64
N ALA A 494 20.60 -14.55 19.45
CA ALA A 494 20.40 -13.31 18.70
C ALA A 494 19.39 -12.36 19.37
N VAL A 495 18.49 -12.83 20.24
CA VAL A 495 17.43 -12.00 20.85
C VAL A 495 18.00 -10.75 21.54
N GLN A 496 19.04 -10.90 22.36
CA GLN A 496 19.65 -9.76 23.05
C GLN A 496 20.29 -8.75 22.10
N ARG A 497 20.86 -9.23 20.98
CA ARG A 497 21.37 -8.34 19.94
C ARG A 497 20.23 -7.60 19.26
N ILE A 498 19.14 -8.28 18.92
CA ILE A 498 17.97 -7.70 18.26
C ILE A 498 17.32 -6.60 19.11
N ILE A 499 17.16 -6.83 20.43
CA ILE A 499 16.64 -5.81 21.37
C ILE A 499 17.50 -4.54 21.33
N ARG A 500 18.84 -4.68 21.36
CA ARG A 500 19.75 -3.53 21.27
C ARG A 500 19.60 -2.75 19.96
N GLU A 501 19.39 -3.43 18.85
CA GLU A 501 19.18 -2.76 17.56
C GLU A 501 17.81 -2.07 17.47
N ILE A 502 16.75 -2.67 18.03
CA ILE A 502 15.43 -2.03 18.11
C ILE A 502 15.52 -0.70 18.85
N ASN A 503 16.24 -0.65 19.98
CA ASN A 503 16.36 0.57 20.78
C ASN A 503 17.12 1.70 20.07
N LYS A 504 17.98 1.36 19.10
CA LYS A 504 18.76 2.33 18.31
C LYS A 504 18.10 2.71 16.99
N SER A 505 17.22 1.85 16.47
CA SER A 505 16.62 2.02 15.14
C SER A 505 15.58 3.14 15.13
N GLY A 506 15.75 4.09 14.21
CA GLY A 506 14.74 5.10 13.84
C GLY A 506 13.89 4.70 12.63
N ASP A 507 13.91 3.43 12.22
CA ASP A 507 13.19 2.88 11.07
C ASP A 507 12.13 1.86 11.51
N TRP A 508 10.88 2.09 11.09
CA TRP A 508 9.72 1.29 11.50
C TRP A 508 9.76 -0.12 10.90
N TYR A 509 10.20 -0.29 9.65
CA TYR A 509 10.29 -1.61 9.01
C TYR A 509 11.32 -2.50 9.70
N ASN A 510 12.48 -1.96 9.99
CA ASN A 510 13.53 -2.66 10.72
C ASN A 510 13.05 -3.13 12.09
N GLN A 511 12.36 -2.28 12.84
CA GLN A 511 11.77 -2.68 14.12
C GLN A 511 10.67 -3.74 13.96
N TRP A 512 9.88 -3.67 12.88
CA TRP A 512 8.86 -4.67 12.59
C TRP A 512 9.46 -6.05 12.29
N TYR A 513 10.51 -6.11 11.47
CA TYR A 513 11.23 -7.35 11.18
C TYR A 513 11.97 -7.87 12.41
N ALA A 514 12.60 -6.99 13.17
CA ALA A 514 13.28 -7.32 14.42
C ALA A 514 12.32 -7.94 15.45
N TYR A 515 11.13 -7.36 15.64
CA TYR A 515 10.11 -7.92 16.53
C TYR A 515 9.71 -9.33 16.10
N LYS A 516 9.39 -9.52 14.81
CA LYS A 516 9.03 -10.83 14.26
C LYS A 516 10.14 -11.85 14.42
N ALA A 517 11.40 -11.46 14.21
CA ALA A 517 12.54 -12.31 14.43
C ALA A 517 12.62 -12.78 15.89
N MET A 518 12.47 -11.88 16.86
CA MET A 518 12.43 -12.26 18.27
C MET A 518 11.29 -13.25 18.58
N ARG A 519 10.08 -13.01 18.04
CA ARG A 519 8.95 -13.94 18.21
C ARG A 519 9.24 -15.33 17.63
N ALA A 520 9.87 -15.39 16.46
CA ALA A 520 10.29 -16.65 15.83
C ALA A 520 11.35 -17.39 16.66
N LEU A 521 12.20 -16.66 17.37
CA LEU A 521 13.20 -17.19 18.31
C LEU A 521 12.62 -17.56 19.68
N GLY A 522 11.30 -17.54 19.85
CA GLY A 522 10.62 -17.92 21.10
C GLY A 522 10.63 -16.83 22.18
N TRP A 523 11.10 -15.61 21.88
CA TRP A 523 10.99 -14.50 22.81
C TRP A 523 9.53 -14.09 23.00
N LYS A 524 9.16 -13.82 24.25
CA LYS A 524 7.83 -13.34 24.62
C LYS A 524 7.95 -11.98 25.27
N GLN A 525 6.93 -11.16 25.05
CA GLN A 525 6.78 -9.89 25.74
C GLN A 525 6.78 -10.12 27.26
N THR A 526 7.60 -9.37 27.96
CA THR A 526 7.64 -9.33 29.42
C THR A 526 7.52 -7.88 29.84
N ARG A 527 6.87 -7.63 30.97
CA ARG A 527 6.89 -6.29 31.54
C ARG A 527 8.33 -5.96 31.95
N LEU A 528 8.91 -4.98 31.27
CA LEU A 528 10.17 -4.35 31.63
C LEU A 528 10.01 -3.84 33.06
N LYS A 529 10.95 -4.22 33.93
CA LYS A 529 10.97 -3.80 35.33
C LYS A 529 11.40 -2.37 35.46
#